data_AF-A0AA36G7Q2-F1
#
_entry.id   AF-A0AA36G7Q2-F1
#
_cell.length_a   1.000
_cell.length_b   1.000
_cell.length_c   1.000
_cell.angle_alpha   90.00
_cell.angle_beta   90.00
_cell.angle_gamma   90.00
#
_symmetry.space_group_name_H-M   'P 1'
#
loop_
_entity.id
_entity.type
_entity.pdbx_description
1 polymer ?
#
loop_
_entity_poly.entity_id
_entity_poly.type
_entity_poly.pdbx_seq_one_letter_code
_entity_poly.pdbx_strand_id
1 'polypeptide(L)'
;MTAKLRELLPGATILTPHHRGLAQTTQQMHTLIVRIENKEPAVKSKLGKYTDGNVVQVMTSYDELAVGVDGRLCIPCNVDVSALLEFLQQSAGDGKLLQKRMQEARQELEKEAALVAGELGLPILDWESNLPLDAVLKSVRRLPTMDPQAKDLIKGLHVRLSTNTTVAIQAVIISIYDETMQAGDCETVTENFGDYLTSVGA
;
A
#
# COMPACT_ATOMS: atom_id res chain seq x y z
N MET A 1 14.36 -19.79 -5.80
CA MET A 1 14.60 -19.04 -4.54
C MET A 1 13.33 -18.87 -3.72
N THR A 2 12.27 -18.24 -4.23
CA THR A 2 11.01 -18.05 -3.48
C THR A 2 10.36 -19.36 -3.02
N ALA A 3 10.39 -20.41 -3.84
CA ALA A 3 9.91 -21.75 -3.45
C ALA A 3 10.66 -22.29 -2.21
N LYS A 4 11.98 -22.10 -2.17
CA LYS A 4 12.80 -22.57 -1.05
C LYS A 4 12.53 -21.78 0.23
N LEU A 5 12.33 -20.47 0.12
CA LEU A 5 11.90 -19.64 1.25
C LEU A 5 10.53 -20.06 1.78
N ARG A 6 9.59 -20.44 0.91
CA ARG A 6 8.28 -20.98 1.34
C ARG A 6 8.39 -22.32 2.07
N GLU A 7 9.33 -23.18 1.67
CA GLU A 7 9.62 -24.42 2.42
C GLU A 7 10.18 -24.13 3.81
N LEU A 8 11.07 -23.14 3.92
CA LEU A 8 11.75 -22.79 5.18
C LEU A 8 10.88 -21.96 6.12
N LEU A 9 9.93 -21.19 5.58
CA LEU A 9 8.98 -20.36 6.30
C LEU A 9 7.54 -20.79 5.93
N PRO A 10 7.11 -21.99 6.35
CA PRO A 10 5.81 -22.53 5.96
C PRO A 10 4.67 -21.64 6.45
N GLY A 11 3.59 -21.59 5.66
CA GLY A 11 2.38 -20.82 5.97
C GLY A 11 2.51 -19.30 5.75
N ALA A 12 3.72 -18.80 5.47
CA ALA A 12 3.95 -17.39 5.19
C ALA A 12 3.64 -17.02 3.74
N THR A 13 3.06 -15.84 3.54
CA THR A 13 3.01 -15.21 2.21
C THR A 13 4.32 -14.46 1.99
N ILE A 14 5.20 -15.00 1.12
CA ILE A 14 6.51 -14.41 0.86
C ILE A 14 6.43 -13.38 -0.26
N LEU A 15 6.78 -12.13 0.07
CA LEU A 15 7.06 -11.05 -0.86
C LEU A 15 8.57 -10.91 -1.03
N THR A 16 9.03 -10.83 -2.27
CA THR A 16 10.45 -10.65 -2.60
C THR A 16 10.71 -9.23 -3.11
N PRO A 17 11.92 -8.67 -2.94
CA PRO A 17 12.23 -7.31 -3.38
C PRO A 17 12.01 -7.16 -4.89
N HIS A 18 11.46 -6.02 -5.32
CA HIS A 18 11.25 -5.69 -6.73
C HIS A 18 12.38 -4.82 -7.30
N HIS A 19 13.64 -5.27 -7.37
CA HIS A 19 14.73 -4.36 -7.80
C HIS A 19 15.78 -4.91 -8.78
N ARG A 20 16.34 -3.94 -9.53
CA ARG A 20 17.25 -4.00 -10.68
C ARG A 20 18.50 -4.85 -10.38
N GLY A 21 18.71 -5.91 -11.17
CA GLY A 21 19.87 -6.81 -11.02
C GLY A 21 19.51 -8.12 -10.34
N LEU A 22 18.86 -9.01 -11.11
CA LEU A 22 18.44 -10.35 -10.67
C LEU A 22 19.52 -11.13 -9.91
N ALA A 23 20.79 -11.01 -10.32
CA ALA A 23 21.91 -11.74 -9.75
C ALA A 23 22.20 -11.36 -8.28
N GLN A 24 22.26 -10.06 -7.97
CA GLN A 24 22.56 -9.57 -6.62
C GLN A 24 21.44 -9.95 -5.64
N THR A 25 20.18 -9.71 -6.03
CA THR A 25 19.00 -10.06 -5.22
C THR A 25 18.95 -11.57 -4.97
N THR A 26 19.27 -12.38 -5.99
CA THR A 26 19.33 -13.84 -5.87
C THR A 26 20.42 -14.28 -4.88
N GLN A 27 21.61 -13.69 -4.96
CA GLN A 27 22.72 -14.00 -4.04
C GLN A 27 22.39 -13.61 -2.59
N GLN A 28 21.77 -12.45 -2.39
CA GLN A 28 21.32 -12.02 -1.06
C GLN A 28 20.26 -12.97 -0.49
N MET A 29 19.22 -13.31 -1.25
CA MET A 29 18.22 -14.28 -0.80
C MET A 29 18.82 -15.65 -0.51
N HIS A 30 19.80 -16.09 -1.30
CA HIS A 30 20.49 -17.36 -1.06
C HIS A 30 21.24 -17.37 0.28
N THR A 31 21.78 -16.21 0.69
CA THR A 31 22.43 -16.06 2.00
C THR A 31 21.47 -16.35 3.14
N LEU A 32 20.25 -15.81 3.08
CA LEU A 32 19.21 -16.07 4.07
C LEU A 32 18.81 -17.56 4.09
N ILE A 33 18.60 -18.15 2.91
CA ILE A 33 18.24 -19.57 2.76
C ILE A 33 19.28 -20.46 3.44
N VAL A 34 20.56 -20.31 3.08
CA VAL A 34 21.65 -21.14 3.63
C VAL A 34 21.76 -20.97 5.13
N ARG A 35 21.60 -19.75 5.65
CA ARG A 35 21.63 -19.47 7.09
C ARG A 35 20.51 -20.20 7.85
N ILE A 36 19.29 -20.21 7.30
CA ILE A 36 18.16 -20.94 7.92
C ILE A 36 18.36 -22.45 7.76
N GLU A 37 18.83 -22.91 6.60
CA GLU A 37 19.07 -24.33 6.32
C GLU A 37 20.12 -24.95 7.24
N ASN A 38 21.14 -24.20 7.62
CA ASN A 38 22.19 -24.67 8.52
C ASN A 38 21.78 -24.69 9.99
N LYS A 39 20.53 -24.31 10.33
CA LYS A 39 20.03 -24.36 11.71
C LYS A 39 19.36 -25.70 12.00
N GLU A 40 19.32 -26.03 13.29
CA GLU A 40 18.71 -27.26 13.78
C GLU A 40 17.20 -27.32 13.47
N PRO A 41 16.62 -28.52 13.29
CA PRO A 41 15.20 -28.69 13.01
C PRO A 41 14.27 -27.99 14.01
N ALA A 42 14.66 -27.93 15.29
CA ALA A 42 13.90 -27.23 16.32
C ALA A 42 13.78 -25.72 16.05
N VAL A 43 14.85 -25.08 15.57
CA VAL A 43 14.83 -23.65 15.20
C VAL A 43 13.93 -23.43 13.99
N LYS A 44 14.07 -24.26 12.95
CA LYS A 44 13.24 -24.20 11.74
C LYS A 44 11.75 -24.38 12.05
N SER A 45 11.42 -25.31 12.96
CA SER A 45 10.04 -25.52 13.42
C SER A 45 9.48 -24.28 14.11
N LYS A 46 10.27 -23.61 14.96
CA LYS A 46 9.85 -22.35 15.59
C LYS A 46 9.68 -21.21 14.58
N LEU A 47 10.56 -21.10 13.59
CA LEU A 47 10.39 -20.13 12.49
C LEU A 47 9.04 -20.34 11.81
N GLY A 48 8.74 -21.59 11.39
CA GLY A 48 7.45 -21.92 10.78
C GLY A 48 6.25 -21.56 11.65
N LYS A 49 6.31 -21.82 12.96
CA LYS A 49 5.24 -21.44 13.90
C LYS A 49 4.94 -19.95 13.88
N TYR A 50 5.96 -19.09 13.83
CA TYR A 50 5.76 -17.65 13.90
C TYR A 50 5.50 -17.00 12.53
N THR A 51 5.97 -17.61 11.45
CA THR A 51 5.71 -17.09 10.09
C THR A 51 4.38 -17.55 9.51
N ASP A 52 3.79 -18.62 10.03
CA ASP A 52 2.50 -19.12 9.57
C ASP A 52 1.43 -18.03 9.60
N GLY A 53 0.72 -17.81 8.50
CA GLY A 53 -0.33 -16.80 8.36
C GLY A 53 0.15 -15.34 8.40
N ASN A 54 1.46 -15.09 8.37
CA ASN A 54 2.02 -13.75 8.22
C ASN A 54 2.43 -13.47 6.77
N VAL A 55 2.33 -12.21 6.35
CA VAL A 55 3.03 -11.71 5.18
C VAL A 55 4.47 -11.37 5.56
N VAL A 56 5.42 -12.03 4.92
CA VAL A 56 6.86 -11.84 5.12
C VAL A 56 7.43 -11.17 3.88
N GLN A 57 8.01 -9.99 4.06
CA GLN A 57 8.73 -9.30 3.01
C GLN A 57 10.22 -9.51 3.20
N VAL A 58 10.85 -10.25 2.28
CA VAL A 58 12.30 -10.37 2.24
C VAL A 58 12.86 -9.06 1.68
N MET A 59 13.77 -8.47 2.43
CA MET A 59 14.37 -7.16 2.18
C MET A 59 15.83 -7.33 1.75
N THR A 60 16.49 -6.23 1.36
CA THR A 60 17.92 -6.28 1.03
C THR A 60 18.77 -6.51 2.28
N SER A 61 20.06 -6.78 2.10
CA SER A 61 20.99 -6.95 3.23
C SER A 61 21.31 -5.66 4.01
N TYR A 62 20.82 -4.50 3.58
CA TYR A 62 21.08 -3.23 4.27
C TYR A 62 19.91 -2.77 5.14
N ASP A 63 18.79 -3.47 5.04
CA ASP A 63 17.59 -3.17 5.80
C ASP A 63 17.66 -3.76 7.21
N GLU A 64 16.74 -3.34 8.08
CA GLU A 64 16.60 -3.85 9.45
C GLU A 64 15.34 -4.71 9.61
N LEU A 65 15.31 -5.50 10.68
CA LEU A 65 14.10 -6.21 11.10
C LEU A 65 13.04 -5.18 11.52
N ALA A 66 11.87 -5.24 10.90
CA ALA A 66 10.81 -4.29 11.18
C ALA A 66 9.42 -4.90 10.93
N VAL A 67 8.41 -4.33 11.58
CA VAL A 67 7.01 -4.52 11.20
C VAL A 67 6.63 -3.33 10.33
N GLY A 68 6.25 -3.59 9.08
CA GLY A 68 5.73 -2.58 8.18
C GLY A 68 4.44 -1.97 8.71
N VAL A 69 4.12 -0.76 8.25
CA VAL A 69 2.88 -0.05 8.62
C VAL A 69 1.60 -0.83 8.26
N ASP A 70 1.70 -1.76 7.32
CA ASP A 70 0.63 -2.66 6.92
C ASP A 70 0.70 -4.06 7.58
N GLY A 71 1.56 -4.21 8.59
CA GLY A 71 1.74 -5.43 9.36
C GLY A 71 2.64 -6.48 8.72
N ARG A 72 3.30 -6.18 7.58
CA ARG A 72 4.29 -7.09 6.99
C ARG A 72 5.50 -7.26 7.89
N LEU A 73 6.05 -8.47 7.96
CA LEU A 73 7.30 -8.74 8.65
C LEU A 73 8.46 -8.56 7.67
N CYS A 74 9.22 -7.47 7.83
CA CYS A 74 10.36 -7.13 6.99
C CYS A 74 11.61 -7.88 7.47
N ILE A 75 12.15 -8.77 6.65
CA ILE A 75 13.29 -9.63 6.98
C ILE A 75 14.47 -9.34 6.05
N PRO A 76 15.56 -8.76 6.55
CA PRO A 76 16.78 -8.55 5.78
C PRO A 76 17.46 -9.87 5.39
N CYS A 77 18.04 -9.91 4.19
CA CYS A 77 18.73 -11.11 3.70
C CYS A 77 19.96 -11.54 4.53
N ASN A 78 20.57 -10.61 5.27
CA ASN A 78 21.76 -10.83 6.10
C ASN A 78 21.44 -10.93 7.60
N VAL A 79 20.17 -11.14 7.98
CA VAL A 79 19.79 -11.26 9.38
C VAL A 79 20.44 -12.48 10.04
N ASP A 80 20.77 -12.37 11.33
CA ASP A 80 21.09 -13.54 12.16
C ASP A 80 19.80 -14.29 12.52
N VAL A 81 19.84 -15.62 12.48
CA VAL A 81 18.61 -16.43 12.68
C VAL A 81 18.11 -16.38 14.13
N SER A 82 18.99 -16.18 15.11
CA SER A 82 18.57 -16.05 16.52
C SER A 82 17.84 -14.71 16.72
N ALA A 83 18.40 -13.63 16.18
CA ALA A 83 17.75 -12.31 16.18
C ALA A 83 16.41 -12.33 15.42
N LEU A 84 16.37 -13.02 14.27
CA LEU A 84 15.12 -13.21 13.52
C LEU A 84 14.07 -13.94 14.37
N LEU A 85 14.46 -15.00 15.07
CA LEU A 85 13.53 -15.77 15.89
C LEU A 85 12.95 -14.94 17.04
N GLU A 86 13.80 -14.16 17.70
CA GLU A 86 13.38 -13.25 18.77
C GLU A 86 12.39 -12.19 18.26
N PHE A 87 12.72 -11.56 17.13
CA PHE A 87 11.82 -10.61 16.46
C PHE A 87 10.48 -11.26 16.11
N LEU A 88 10.48 -12.43 15.48
CA LEU A 88 9.25 -13.12 15.11
C LEU A 88 8.40 -13.48 16.34
N GLN A 89 9.03 -13.88 17.44
CA GLN A 89 8.33 -14.19 18.69
C GLN A 89 7.65 -12.94 19.28
N GLN A 90 8.26 -11.77 19.15
CA GLN A 90 7.72 -10.52 19.67
C GLN A 90 6.65 -9.91 18.74
N SER A 91 6.83 -10.04 17.42
CA SER A 91 6.10 -9.22 16.44
C SER A 91 5.10 -9.99 15.57
N ALA A 92 5.16 -11.32 15.49
CA ALA A 92 4.29 -12.09 14.58
C ALA A 92 2.80 -11.97 14.91
N GLY A 93 2.45 -11.81 16.20
CA GLY A 93 1.06 -11.59 16.62
C GLY A 93 0.55 -10.22 16.20
N ASP A 94 1.34 -9.18 16.46
CA ASP A 94 1.01 -7.80 16.11
C ASP A 94 0.94 -7.59 14.60
N GLY A 95 1.85 -8.21 13.84
CA GLY A 95 1.83 -8.20 12.37
C GLY A 95 0.52 -8.73 11.80
N LYS A 96 0.04 -9.89 12.29
CA LYS A 96 -1.27 -10.45 11.89
C LYS A 96 -2.43 -9.53 12.25
N LEU A 97 -2.42 -9.01 13.48
CA LEU A 97 -3.48 -8.12 13.95
C LEU A 97 -3.54 -6.85 13.09
N LEU A 98 -2.39 -6.28 12.75
CA LEU A 98 -2.29 -5.09 11.91
C LEU A 98 -2.73 -5.38 10.48
N GLN A 99 -2.31 -6.50 9.88
CA GLN A 99 -2.78 -6.94 8.55
C GLN A 99 -4.30 -7.07 8.51
N LYS A 100 -4.89 -7.72 9.52
CA LYS A 100 -6.35 -7.89 9.62
C LYS A 100 -7.05 -6.53 9.71
N ARG A 101 -6.59 -5.63 10.58
CA ARG A 101 -7.15 -4.27 10.72
C ARG A 101 -7.04 -3.47 9.42
N MET A 102 -5.90 -3.55 8.74
CA MET A 102 -5.67 -2.86 7.47
C MET A 102 -6.60 -3.40 6.36
N GLN A 103 -6.82 -4.71 6.33
CA GLN A 103 -7.77 -5.32 5.41
C GLN A 103 -9.20 -4.87 5.70
N GLU A 104 -9.62 -4.86 6.97
CA GLU A 104 -10.95 -4.40 7.39
C GLU A 104 -11.15 -2.92 7.03
N ALA A 105 -10.19 -2.05 7.35
CA ALA A 105 -10.23 -0.63 7.01
C ALA A 105 -10.30 -0.39 5.49
N ARG A 106 -9.57 -1.19 4.71
CA ARG A 106 -9.61 -1.09 3.25
C ARG A 106 -10.95 -1.53 2.69
N GLN A 107 -11.54 -2.60 3.21
CA GLN A 107 -12.87 -3.06 2.81
C GLN A 107 -13.96 -2.03 3.17
N GLU A 108 -13.87 -1.40 4.35
CA GLU A 108 -14.76 -0.30 4.73
C GLU A 108 -14.65 0.87 3.75
N LEU A 109 -13.41 1.27 3.43
CA LEU A 109 -13.15 2.34 2.47
C LEU A 109 -13.69 2.03 1.07
N GLU A 110 -13.44 0.82 0.56
CA GLU A 110 -13.94 0.40 -0.76
C GLU A 110 -15.47 0.38 -0.81
N LYS A 111 -16.13 -0.06 0.28
CA LYS A 111 -17.58 -0.03 0.40
C LYS A 111 -18.11 1.41 0.42
N GLU A 112 -17.52 2.28 1.23
CA GLU A 112 -17.92 3.69 1.33
C GLU A 112 -17.71 4.42 0.00
N ALA A 113 -16.57 4.19 -0.65
CA ALA A 113 -16.26 4.77 -1.96
C ALA A 113 -17.27 4.33 -3.02
N ALA A 114 -17.70 3.07 -3.02
CA ALA A 114 -18.73 2.59 -3.94
C ALA A 114 -20.09 3.26 -3.72
N LEU A 115 -20.48 3.50 -2.45
CA LEU A 115 -21.71 4.21 -2.12
C LEU A 115 -21.66 5.67 -2.59
N VAL A 116 -20.57 6.37 -2.27
CA VAL A 116 -20.37 7.78 -2.65
C VAL A 116 -20.26 7.94 -4.17
N ALA A 117 -19.57 7.04 -4.86
CA ALA A 117 -19.51 7.04 -6.31
C ALA A 117 -20.90 6.87 -6.95
N GLY A 118 -21.73 5.99 -6.38
CA GLY A 118 -23.13 5.82 -6.80
C GLY A 118 -23.98 7.07 -6.59
N GLU A 119 -23.85 7.72 -5.43
CA GLU A 119 -24.58 8.95 -5.09
C GLU A 119 -24.21 10.12 -6.02
N LEU A 120 -22.91 10.29 -6.29
CA LEU A 120 -22.38 11.39 -7.10
C LEU A 120 -22.39 11.08 -8.61
N GLY A 121 -22.80 9.88 -9.02
CA GLY A 121 -22.80 9.47 -10.42
C GLY A 121 -21.39 9.39 -11.02
N LEU A 122 -20.40 8.98 -10.24
CA LEU A 122 -19.02 8.82 -10.67
C LEU A 122 -18.83 7.41 -11.27
N PRO A 123 -18.29 7.28 -12.50
CA PRO A 123 -17.94 5.97 -13.05
C PRO A 123 -16.86 5.26 -12.24
N ILE A 124 -15.87 6.02 -11.72
CA ILE A 124 -14.76 5.48 -10.94
C ILE A 124 -14.40 6.50 -9.85
N LEU A 125 -14.24 6.02 -8.62
CA LEU A 125 -13.63 6.73 -7.51
C LEU A 125 -12.47 5.86 -6.98
N ASP A 126 -11.24 6.32 -7.17
CA ASP A 126 -10.04 5.61 -6.68
C ASP A 126 -9.08 6.55 -5.93
N TRP A 127 -7.98 6.00 -5.43
CA TRP A 127 -6.99 6.73 -4.64
C TRP A 127 -5.59 6.16 -4.83
N GLU A 128 -4.57 6.96 -4.53
CA GLU A 128 -3.19 6.48 -4.52
C GLU A 128 -2.96 5.45 -3.40
N SER A 129 -2.22 4.39 -3.73
CA SER A 129 -2.03 3.24 -2.84
C SER A 129 -1.17 3.52 -1.61
N ASN A 130 -0.43 4.63 -1.59
CA ASN A 130 0.43 5.07 -0.50
C ASN A 130 -0.28 6.02 0.48
N LEU A 131 -1.56 6.36 0.25
CA LEU A 131 -2.29 7.27 1.13
C LEU A 131 -2.76 6.55 2.41
N PRO A 132 -2.71 7.23 3.56
CA PRO A 132 -3.30 6.71 4.80
C PRO A 132 -4.80 6.47 4.62
N LEU A 133 -5.27 5.24 4.85
CA LEU A 133 -6.67 4.85 4.61
C LEU A 133 -7.67 5.73 5.35
N ASP A 134 -7.37 6.13 6.58
CA ASP A 134 -8.24 7.03 7.36
C ASP A 134 -8.40 8.41 6.71
N ALA A 135 -7.34 8.93 6.11
CA ALA A 135 -7.36 10.22 5.43
C ALA A 135 -8.16 10.13 4.12
N VAL A 136 -8.02 9.02 3.40
CA VAL A 136 -8.83 8.74 2.21
C VAL A 136 -10.30 8.58 2.59
N LEU A 137 -10.62 7.82 3.64
CA LEU A 137 -11.98 7.61 4.11
C LEU A 137 -12.67 8.91 4.51
N LYS A 138 -11.97 9.77 5.26
CA LYS A 138 -12.46 11.13 5.57
C LYS A 138 -12.76 11.93 4.30
N SER A 139 -11.91 11.83 3.28
CA SER A 139 -12.06 12.56 2.03
C SER A 139 -13.25 12.04 1.22
N VAL A 140 -13.40 10.72 1.09
CA VAL A 140 -14.56 10.07 0.46
C VAL A 140 -15.86 10.54 1.13
N ARG A 141 -15.91 10.54 2.46
CA ARG A 141 -17.10 10.98 3.23
C ARG A 141 -17.43 12.46 3.07
N ARG A 142 -16.49 13.28 2.60
CA ARG A 142 -16.69 14.72 2.38
C ARG A 142 -17.18 15.05 0.98
N LEU A 143 -17.00 14.18 -0.01
CA LEU A 143 -17.48 14.42 -1.38
C LEU A 143 -18.99 14.69 -1.43
N PRO A 144 -19.85 13.95 -0.70
CA PRO A 144 -21.27 14.25 -0.62
C PRO A 144 -21.60 15.59 0.06
N THR A 145 -20.67 16.20 0.80
CA THR A 145 -20.90 17.49 1.47
C THR A 145 -20.50 18.69 0.61
N MET A 146 -19.96 18.45 -0.59
CA MET A 146 -19.61 19.50 -1.55
C MET A 146 -20.86 20.30 -1.98
N ASP A 147 -20.63 21.53 -2.42
CA ASP A 147 -21.70 22.36 -2.94
C ASP A 147 -22.35 21.71 -4.19
N PRO A 148 -23.64 22.00 -4.47
CA PRO A 148 -24.35 21.39 -5.59
C PRO A 148 -23.70 21.64 -6.95
N GLN A 149 -23.08 22.81 -7.16
CA GLN A 149 -22.46 23.17 -8.42
C GLN A 149 -21.21 22.31 -8.66
N ALA A 150 -20.36 22.11 -7.64
CA ALA A 150 -19.19 21.24 -7.72
C ALA A 150 -19.58 19.77 -7.93
N LYS A 151 -20.67 19.29 -7.33
CA LYS A 151 -21.21 17.95 -7.58
C LYS A 151 -21.62 17.73 -9.03
N ASP A 152 -22.26 18.73 -9.64
CA ASP A 152 -22.65 18.66 -11.05
C ASP A 152 -21.42 18.65 -11.98
N LEU A 153 -20.35 19.34 -11.62
CA LEU A 153 -19.10 19.38 -12.41
C LEU A 153 -18.35 18.04 -12.41
N ILE A 154 -18.39 17.27 -11.32
CA ILE A 154 -17.67 15.99 -11.20
C ILE A 154 -18.47 14.79 -11.71
N LYS A 155 -19.77 14.95 -11.93
CA LYS A 155 -20.66 13.87 -12.35
C LYS A 155 -20.20 13.28 -13.69
N GLY A 156 -20.13 11.95 -13.76
CA GLY A 156 -19.66 11.24 -14.95
C GLY A 156 -18.14 11.23 -15.13
N LEU A 157 -17.36 11.84 -14.23
CA LEU A 157 -15.91 11.85 -14.28
C LEU A 157 -15.28 10.79 -13.38
N HIS A 158 -14.12 10.28 -13.79
CA HIS A 158 -13.25 9.53 -12.90
C HIS A 158 -12.66 10.50 -11.87
N VAL A 159 -12.87 10.24 -10.58
CA VAL A 159 -12.26 10.99 -9.48
C VAL A 159 -11.15 10.15 -8.86
N ARG A 160 -9.97 10.75 -8.69
CA ARG A 160 -8.83 10.11 -8.02
C ARG A 160 -8.37 10.97 -6.85
N LEU A 161 -8.33 10.37 -5.65
CA LEU A 161 -7.74 11.03 -4.48
C LEU A 161 -6.22 10.84 -4.51
N SER A 162 -5.49 11.95 -4.52
CA SER A 162 -4.03 11.95 -4.66
C SER A 162 -3.41 13.10 -3.88
N THR A 163 -2.17 12.88 -3.44
CA THR A 163 -1.30 13.94 -2.87
C THR A 163 -0.40 14.58 -3.92
N ASN A 164 -0.32 13.97 -5.10
CA ASN A 164 0.45 14.49 -6.21
C ASN A 164 -0.44 15.29 -7.16
N THR A 165 -0.18 16.59 -7.23
CA THR A 165 -0.92 17.52 -8.09
C THR A 165 -0.52 17.44 -9.57
N THR A 166 0.43 16.57 -9.97
CA THR A 166 0.77 16.38 -11.39
C THR A 166 -0.28 15.58 -12.14
N VAL A 167 -1.27 16.33 -12.61
CA VAL A 167 -2.08 16.21 -13.84
C VAL A 167 -2.33 14.81 -14.41
N ALA A 168 -3.53 14.29 -14.17
CA ALA A 168 -4.12 13.19 -14.95
C ALA A 168 -5.17 13.76 -15.93
N ILE A 169 -5.01 13.48 -17.22
CA ILE A 169 -5.80 14.02 -18.36
C ILE A 169 -7.29 13.60 -18.33
N GLN A 170 -7.68 12.70 -17.41
CA GLN A 170 -9.03 12.14 -17.33
C GLN A 170 -9.58 12.05 -15.90
N ALA A 171 -8.87 12.58 -14.90
CA ALA A 171 -9.27 12.44 -13.51
C ALA A 171 -9.28 13.78 -12.76
N VAL A 172 -10.35 14.02 -11.99
CA VAL A 172 -10.39 15.11 -11.01
C VAL A 172 -9.55 14.67 -9.81
N ILE A 173 -8.50 15.42 -9.52
CA ILE A 173 -7.64 15.18 -8.36
C ILE A 173 -8.15 16.02 -7.19
N ILE A 174 -8.62 15.34 -6.14
CA ILE A 174 -9.02 16.01 -4.90
C ILE A 174 -7.93 15.75 -3.87
N SER A 175 -7.26 16.82 -3.46
CA SER A 175 -6.23 16.79 -2.43
C SER A 175 -6.86 16.62 -1.05
N ILE A 176 -6.22 15.81 -0.22
CA ILE A 176 -6.69 15.49 1.13
C ILE A 176 -6.19 16.57 2.09
N TYR A 177 -7.07 17.46 2.54
CA TYR A 177 -6.80 18.47 3.57
C TYR A 177 -7.51 18.11 4.89
N ASP A 178 -6.96 18.52 6.04
CA ASP A 178 -7.55 18.25 7.38
C ASP A 178 -8.73 19.18 7.74
N GLU A 179 -8.96 20.25 6.96
CA GLU A 179 -10.02 21.26 7.17
C GLU A 179 -11.19 21.10 6.19
N THR A 180 -12.39 21.59 6.52
CA THR A 180 -13.62 21.54 5.69
C THR A 180 -13.44 22.22 4.33
N MET A 181 -13.80 21.57 3.21
CA MET A 181 -13.63 22.16 1.86
C MET A 181 -14.64 23.30 1.68
N GLN A 182 -14.16 24.52 1.47
CA GLN A 182 -14.97 25.64 0.99
C GLN A 182 -14.99 25.67 -0.54
N ALA A 183 -15.96 26.37 -1.14
CA ALA A 183 -16.08 26.50 -2.60
C ALA A 183 -14.80 27.04 -3.28
N GLY A 184 -13.91 27.72 -2.55
CA GLY A 184 -12.59 28.16 -3.02
C GLY A 184 -11.46 27.14 -2.86
N ASP A 185 -11.62 26.10 -2.03
CA ASP A 185 -10.64 25.01 -1.89
C ASP A 185 -10.75 23.97 -3.03
N CYS A 186 -11.82 24.07 -3.82
CA CYS A 186 -12.01 23.34 -5.08
C CYS A 186 -11.28 23.98 -6.28
N GLU A 187 -10.52 25.07 -6.09
CA GLU A 187 -9.69 25.67 -7.15
C GLU A 187 -8.37 24.89 -7.37
N THR A 188 -8.45 23.57 -7.55
CA THR A 188 -7.46 22.85 -8.37
C THR A 188 -8.19 22.18 -9.53
N VAL A 189 -8.65 23.08 -10.39
CA VAL A 189 -9.11 22.86 -11.76
C VAL A 189 -8.03 22.14 -12.55
N THR A 190 -8.42 21.17 -13.37
CA THR A 190 -7.61 20.60 -14.46
C THR A 190 -7.38 21.65 -15.55
N GLU A 191 -6.76 22.78 -15.25
CA GLU A 191 -6.29 23.74 -16.26
C GLU A 191 -4.77 23.70 -16.29
N ASN A 192 -4.24 22.70 -16.99
CA ASN A 192 -3.20 22.85 -18.02
C ASN A 192 -2.66 21.48 -18.46
N PHE A 193 -3.35 20.83 -19.40
CA PHE A 193 -2.65 20.04 -20.43
C PHE A 193 -2.85 20.73 -21.78
N GLY A 194 -1.89 21.59 -22.14
CA GLY A 194 -1.45 21.75 -23.53
C GLY A 194 -2.34 22.48 -24.54
N ASP A 195 -3.62 22.76 -24.28
CA ASP A 195 -4.50 23.44 -25.26
C ASP A 195 -4.50 24.97 -25.12
N TYR A 196 -3.29 25.52 -25.01
CA TYR A 196 -2.98 26.79 -25.65
C TYR A 196 -2.79 26.65 -27.18
N LEU A 197 -2.64 25.46 -27.79
CA LEU A 197 -1.96 25.40 -29.11
C LEU A 197 -2.78 25.24 -30.39
N THR A 198 -4.11 25.09 -30.37
CA THR A 198 -4.89 24.97 -31.64
C THR A 198 -6.05 25.93 -31.87
N SER A 199 -6.63 26.61 -30.87
CA SER A 199 -7.88 27.37 -31.11
C SER A 199 -7.76 28.88 -31.20
N VAL A 200 -6.56 29.46 -31.03
CA VAL A 200 -6.27 30.84 -31.46
C VAL A 200 -4.96 30.89 -32.27
N GLY A 201 -4.99 30.34 -33.49
CA GLY A 201 -4.24 30.93 -34.62
C GLY A 201 -3.29 30.05 -35.47
N ALA A 202 -3.82 29.03 -36.17
CA ALA A 202 -3.36 28.60 -37.50
C ALA A 202 -4.54 28.03 -38.30
#